data_AF-A0A947SN10-F1
#
_entry.id   AF-A0A947SN10-F1
#
_cell.length_a   1.000
_cell.length_b   1.000
_cell.length_c   1.000
_cell.angle_alpha   90.00
_cell.angle_beta   90.00
_cell.angle_gamma   90.00
#
_symmetry.space_group_name_H-M   'P 1'
#
loop_
_entity.id
_entity.type
_entity.pdbx_description
1 polymer ?
#
loop_
_entity_poly.entity_id
_entity_poly.type
_entity_poly.pdbx_seq_one_letter_code
_entity_poly.pdbx_strand_id
1 'polypeptide(L)'
;VGPENMEELLQVRQADRIGSGVPKAEPYKLRHLKYLVEKVAQDPISAKMLKMNGDEIMKLLNIKPGPKIGQILSILLGHVLDDPKNNNKEFLEKEVKRLGKLSDKELQKLSEKSKEEKQEIEVKKDEMTKQKYWVT
;
A
#
# COMPACT_ATOMS: atom_id res chain seq x y z
N VAL A 1 3.11 20.85 -13.89
CA VAL A 1 3.05 19.57 -14.65
C VAL A 1 2.30 18.59 -13.77
N GLY A 2 1.16 18.06 -14.23
CA GLY A 2 0.39 17.07 -13.49
C GLY A 2 0.95 15.64 -13.69
N PRO A 3 0.55 14.67 -12.85
CA PRO A 3 0.97 13.26 -12.97
C PRO A 3 0.74 12.69 -14.37
N GLU A 4 -0.34 13.11 -15.05
CA GLU A 4 -0.72 12.69 -16.39
C GLU A 4 0.32 13.05 -17.47
N ASN A 5 1.08 14.13 -17.28
CA ASN A 5 2.06 14.63 -18.26
C ASN A 5 3.51 14.22 -17.90
N MET A 6 3.70 13.45 -16.82
CA MET A 6 5.05 13.12 -16.33
C MET A 6 5.82 12.23 -17.31
N GLU A 7 5.14 11.25 -17.92
CA GLU A 7 5.77 10.35 -18.89
C GLU A 7 6.22 11.11 -20.15
N GLU A 8 5.35 11.98 -20.69
CA GLU A 8 5.66 12.82 -21.85
C GLU A 8 6.84 13.76 -21.56
N LEU A 9 6.88 14.37 -20.37
CA LEU A 9 8.00 15.21 -19.94
C LEU A 9 9.33 14.43 -19.89
N LEU A 10 9.31 13.19 -19.41
CA LEU A 10 10.48 12.31 -19.39
C LEU A 10 10.93 11.94 -20.80
N GLN A 11 9.98 11.70 -21.72
CA GLN A 11 10.27 11.42 -23.12
C GLN A 11 10.89 12.62 -23.85
N VAL A 12 10.40 13.84 -23.61
CA VAL A 12 11.02 15.07 -24.13
C VAL A 12 12.49 15.16 -23.67
N ARG A 13 12.76 14.85 -22.40
CA ARG A 13 14.12 14.84 -21.87
C ARG A 13 15.01 13.77 -22.52
N GLN A 14 14.44 12.62 -22.84
CA GLN A 14 15.12 11.54 -23.56
C GLN A 14 15.42 11.93 -25.01
N ALA A 15 14.47 12.58 -25.70
CA ALA A 15 14.64 13.06 -27.07
C ALA A 15 15.75 14.10 -27.18
N ASP A 16 15.79 15.08 -26.26
CA ASP A 16 16.88 16.07 -26.15
C ASP A 16 18.26 15.40 -26.03
N ARG A 17 18.36 14.34 -25.22
CA ARG A 17 19.60 13.57 -25.05
C ARG A 17 20.02 12.87 -26.34
N ILE A 18 19.07 12.21 -27.00
CA ILE A 18 19.32 11.53 -28.29
C ILE A 18 19.79 12.55 -29.33
N GLY A 19 19.08 13.69 -29.45
CA GLY A 19 19.45 14.77 -30.37
C GLY A 19 20.81 15.42 -30.07
N SER A 20 21.20 15.44 -28.80
CA SER A 20 22.52 15.93 -28.36
C SER A 20 23.68 14.94 -28.56
N GLY A 21 23.43 13.76 -29.15
CA GLY A 21 24.47 12.77 -29.47
C GLY A 21 25.11 12.09 -28.25
N VAL A 22 24.45 12.11 -27.08
CA VAL A 22 25.03 11.49 -25.88
C VAL A 22 24.94 9.95 -25.97
N PRO A 23 25.94 9.20 -25.47
CA PRO A 23 26.00 7.74 -25.64
C PRO A 23 24.85 6.95 -25.02
N LYS A 24 24.17 7.52 -24.02
CA LYS A 24 23.07 6.88 -23.28
C LYS A 24 21.85 7.79 -23.23
N ALA A 25 20.81 7.39 -23.96
CA ALA A 25 19.49 8.03 -23.93
C ALA A 25 18.89 7.99 -22.50
N GLU A 26 19.03 6.86 -21.80
CA GLU A 26 18.54 6.66 -20.43
C GLU A 26 19.68 6.46 -19.42
N PRO A 27 20.30 7.54 -18.92
CA PRO A 27 21.30 7.43 -17.85
C PRO A 27 20.66 7.02 -16.53
N TYR A 28 21.48 6.54 -15.58
CA TYR A 28 21.02 6.13 -14.24
C TYR A 28 20.13 7.20 -13.57
N LYS A 29 20.53 8.48 -13.64
CA LYS A 29 19.75 9.58 -13.05
C LYS A 29 18.32 9.68 -13.59
N LEU A 30 18.14 9.45 -14.90
CA LEU A 30 16.80 9.51 -15.52
C LEU A 30 15.96 8.31 -15.06
N ARG A 31 16.56 7.13 -14.96
CA ARG A 31 15.89 5.92 -14.46
C ARG A 31 15.54 6.01 -12.98
N HIS A 32 16.43 6.58 -12.18
CA HIS A 32 16.18 6.84 -10.77
C HIS A 32 15.05 7.85 -10.58
N LEU A 33 14.97 8.90 -11.42
CA LEU A 33 13.84 9.81 -11.43
C LEU A 33 12.53 9.09 -11.80
N LYS A 34 12.54 8.24 -12.85
CA LYS A 34 11.37 7.40 -13.22
C LYS A 34 10.90 6.54 -12.03
N TYR A 35 11.83 5.89 -11.33
CA TYR A 35 11.56 5.13 -10.11
C TYR A 35 10.92 5.99 -9.02
N LEU A 36 11.48 7.15 -8.70
CA LEU A 36 10.94 8.02 -7.66
C LEU A 36 9.53 8.52 -7.99
N VAL A 37 9.29 8.88 -9.25
CA VAL A 37 7.97 9.32 -9.72
C VAL A 37 6.95 8.21 -9.53
N GLU A 38 7.24 6.99 -10.00
CA GLU A 38 6.31 5.87 -9.84
C GLU A 38 6.11 5.47 -8.37
N LYS A 39 7.19 5.46 -7.57
CA LYS A 39 7.12 5.16 -6.13
C LYS A 39 6.23 6.15 -5.38
N VAL A 40 6.35 7.44 -5.66
CA VAL A 40 5.55 8.48 -4.99
C VAL A 40 4.11 8.51 -5.50
N ALA A 41 3.88 8.15 -6.77
CA ALA A 41 2.53 8.06 -7.33
C ALA A 41 1.72 6.88 -6.77
N GLN A 42 2.38 5.87 -6.22
CA GLN A 42 1.72 4.73 -5.61
C GLN A 42 1.23 5.08 -4.19
N ASP A 43 -0.09 4.97 -3.96
CA ASP A 43 -0.65 5.17 -2.63
C ASP A 43 -0.10 4.16 -1.60
N PRO A 44 0.24 4.61 -0.39
CA PRO A 44 0.71 3.72 0.67
C PRO A 44 -0.42 2.81 1.16
N ILE A 45 -0.09 1.57 1.51
CA ILE A 45 -1.09 0.64 2.03
C ILE A 45 -1.57 1.17 3.38
N SER A 46 -2.87 1.40 3.51
CA SER A 46 -3.44 2.06 4.69
C SER A 46 -4.80 1.49 5.05
N ALA A 47 -5.13 1.56 6.34
CA ALA A 47 -6.46 1.20 6.84
C ALA A 47 -7.59 2.02 6.19
N LYS A 48 -7.28 3.19 5.60
CA LYS A 48 -8.23 4.00 4.81
C LYS A 48 -8.76 3.29 3.56
N MET A 49 -8.09 2.24 3.10
CA MET A 49 -8.54 1.42 1.96
C MET A 49 -9.75 0.54 2.31
N LEU A 50 -10.01 0.30 3.60
CA LEU A 50 -11.14 -0.48 4.06
C LEU A 50 -12.44 0.30 3.89
N LYS A 51 -13.52 -0.40 3.50
CA LYS A 51 -14.89 0.14 3.50
C LYS A 51 -15.50 0.29 4.90
N MET A 52 -14.70 0.06 5.94
CA MET A 52 -15.12 0.10 7.33
C MET A 52 -14.18 0.97 8.15
N ASN A 53 -14.76 1.76 9.05
CA ASN A 53 -14.03 2.69 9.91
C ASN A 53 -13.97 2.21 11.37
N GLY A 54 -13.04 2.79 12.15
CA GLY A 54 -12.91 2.51 13.58
C GLY A 54 -14.20 2.80 14.37
N ASP A 55 -14.94 3.85 14.00
CA ASP A 55 -16.21 4.20 14.64
C ASP A 55 -17.30 3.14 14.43
N GLU A 56 -17.32 2.50 13.26
CA GLU A 56 -18.26 1.43 12.96
C GLU A 56 -17.90 0.19 13.79
N ILE A 57 -16.61 -0.14 13.91
CA ILE A 57 -16.12 -1.22 14.77
C ILE A 57 -16.51 -0.97 16.24
N MET A 58 -16.35 0.26 16.73
CA MET A 58 -16.75 0.62 18.10
C MET A 58 -18.23 0.40 18.34
N LYS A 59 -19.09 0.82 17.40
CA LYS A 59 -20.54 0.62 17.48
C LYS A 59 -20.93 -0.86 17.41
N LEU A 60 -20.28 -1.64 16.54
CA LEU A 60 -20.56 -3.07 16.34
C LEU A 60 -20.22 -3.92 17.56
N LEU A 61 -19.09 -3.63 18.22
CA LEU A 61 -18.61 -4.39 19.37
C LEU A 61 -19.00 -3.76 20.72
N ASN A 62 -19.60 -2.57 20.70
CA ASN A 62 -19.92 -1.76 21.88
C ASN A 62 -18.70 -1.56 22.82
N ILE A 63 -17.54 -1.28 22.22
CA ILE A 63 -16.26 -1.10 22.94
C ILE A 63 -15.84 0.37 22.97
N LYS A 64 -15.09 0.73 24.02
CA LYS A 64 -14.44 2.04 24.12
C LYS A 64 -13.24 2.14 23.15
N PRO A 65 -12.84 3.37 22.76
CA PRO A 65 -11.63 3.59 21.98
C PRO A 65 -10.41 2.98 22.66
N GLY A 66 -9.59 2.25 21.91
CA GLY A 66 -8.42 1.55 22.43
C GLY A 66 -7.62 0.81 21.35
N PRO A 67 -6.47 0.23 21.73
CA PRO A 67 -5.55 -0.43 20.80
C PRO A 67 -6.19 -1.62 20.06
N LYS A 68 -7.19 -2.26 20.68
CA LYS A 68 -7.96 -3.36 20.10
C LYS A 68 -8.58 -3.02 18.74
N ILE A 69 -9.05 -1.78 18.55
CA ILE A 69 -9.64 -1.33 17.29
C ILE A 69 -8.58 -1.27 16.19
N GLY A 70 -7.40 -0.73 16.51
CA GLY A 70 -6.28 -0.66 15.57
C GLY A 70 -5.76 -2.06 15.19
N GLN A 71 -5.76 -3.00 16.13
CA GLN A 71 -5.42 -4.40 15.86
C GLN A 71 -6.42 -5.04 14.89
N ILE A 72 -7.73 -4.87 15.14
CA ILE A 72 -8.79 -5.36 14.26
C ILE A 72 -8.66 -4.77 12.86
N LEU A 73 -8.47 -3.45 12.73
CA LEU A 73 -8.26 -2.79 11.42
C LEU A 73 -7.03 -3.34 10.70
N SER A 74 -5.94 -3.62 11.43
CA SER A 74 -4.72 -4.20 10.83
C SER A 74 -4.97 -5.60 10.27
N ILE A 75 -5.75 -6.42 10.98
CA ILE A 75 -6.09 -7.78 10.55
C ILE A 75 -7.05 -7.75 9.35
N LEU A 76 -8.08 -6.90 9.39
CA LEU A 76 -9.00 -6.71 8.26
C LEU A 76 -8.27 -6.24 7.01
N LEU A 77 -7.30 -5.34 7.16
CA LEU A 77 -6.46 -4.89 6.06
C LEU A 77 -5.68 -6.06 5.45
N GLY A 78 -5.11 -6.95 6.26
CA GLY A 78 -4.48 -8.19 5.77
C GLY A 78 -5.42 -9.01 4.89
N HIS A 79 -6.64 -9.27 5.34
CA HIS A 79 -7.64 -10.03 4.56
C HIS A 79 -8.03 -9.37 3.23
N VAL A 80 -7.99 -8.04 3.15
CA VAL A 80 -8.27 -7.28 1.92
C VAL A 80 -7.05 -7.23 1.00
N LEU A 81 -5.84 -7.27 1.54
CA LEU A 81 -4.62 -7.40 0.75
C LEU A 81 -4.50 -8.78 0.10
N ASP A 82 -4.95 -9.83 0.80
CA ASP A 82 -4.99 -11.21 0.26
C ASP A 82 -6.04 -11.36 -0.84
N ASP A 83 -7.28 -10.90 -0.59
CA ASP A 83 -8.34 -10.86 -1.60
C ASP A 83 -9.11 -9.54 -1.52
N PRO A 84 -8.92 -8.63 -2.51
CA PRO A 84 -9.62 -7.35 -2.56
C PRO A 84 -11.15 -7.45 -2.53
N LYS A 85 -11.73 -8.60 -2.92
CA LYS A 85 -13.18 -8.84 -2.87
C LYS A 85 -13.74 -8.85 -1.44
N ASN A 86 -12.89 -9.13 -0.45
CA ASN A 86 -13.25 -9.09 0.97
C ASN A 86 -13.52 -7.68 1.47
N ASN A 87 -13.20 -6.64 0.69
CA ASN A 87 -13.50 -5.26 1.03
C ASN A 87 -14.98 -4.91 0.78
N ASN A 88 -15.87 -5.64 1.44
CA ASN A 88 -17.31 -5.45 1.44
C ASN A 88 -17.82 -5.40 2.89
N LYS A 89 -18.89 -4.62 3.14
CA LYS A 89 -19.36 -4.38 4.51
C LYS A 89 -19.76 -5.66 5.22
N GLU A 90 -20.46 -6.57 4.54
CA GLU A 90 -20.97 -7.82 5.11
C GLU A 90 -19.85 -8.73 5.63
N PHE A 91 -18.80 -8.93 4.82
CA PHE A 91 -17.63 -9.70 5.21
C PHE A 91 -16.90 -9.05 6.39
N LEU A 92 -16.62 -7.74 6.29
CA LEU A 92 -15.91 -7.00 7.33
C LEU A 92 -16.66 -7.02 8.66
N GLU A 93 -17.99 -6.86 8.66
CA GLU A 93 -18.80 -6.93 9.89
C GLU A 93 -18.79 -8.30 10.54
N LYS A 94 -18.90 -9.37 9.72
CA LYS A 94 -18.81 -10.75 10.20
C LYS A 94 -17.45 -11.01 10.85
N GLU A 95 -16.40 -10.53 10.20
CA GLU A 95 -15.03 -10.72 10.64
C GLU A 95 -14.74 -9.92 11.92
N VAL A 96 -15.21 -8.68 12.02
CA VAL A 96 -15.14 -7.88 13.26
C VAL A 96 -15.81 -8.59 14.43
N LYS A 97 -17.00 -9.17 14.23
CA LYS A 97 -17.70 -9.93 15.28
C LYS A 97 -16.94 -11.19 15.70
N ARG A 98 -16.22 -11.83 14.77
CA ARG A 98 -15.34 -12.97 15.05
C ARG A 98 -14.13 -12.53 15.87
N LEU A 99 -13.44 -11.50 15.42
CA LEU A 99 -12.24 -10.94 16.06
C LEU A 99 -12.55 -10.35 17.45
N GLY A 100 -13.72 -9.77 17.64
CA GLY A 100 -14.15 -9.22 18.93
C GLY A 100 -14.24 -10.25 20.06
N LYS A 101 -14.41 -11.54 19.74
CA LYS A 101 -14.48 -12.65 20.70
C LYS A 101 -13.12 -13.21 21.11
N LEU A 102 -12.06 -12.84 20.40
CA LEU A 102 -10.70 -13.30 20.68
C LEU A 102 -10.12 -12.60 21.90
N SER A 103 -9.16 -13.26 22.55
CA SER A 103 -8.38 -12.66 23.62
C SER A 103 -7.44 -11.59 23.06
N ASP A 104 -7.07 -10.62 23.91
CA ASP A 104 -6.21 -9.51 23.47
C ASP A 104 -4.81 -9.99 23.04
N LYS A 105 -4.32 -11.10 23.61
CA LYS A 105 -3.04 -11.73 23.19
C LYS A 105 -3.13 -12.32 21.79
N GLU A 106 -4.24 -12.97 21.45
CA GLU A 106 -4.44 -13.55 20.12
C GLU A 106 -4.59 -12.45 19.07
N LEU A 107 -5.34 -11.39 19.38
CA LEU A 107 -5.48 -10.22 18.51
C LEU A 107 -4.16 -9.50 18.26
N GLN A 108 -3.33 -9.37 19.30
CA GLN A 108 -2.00 -8.80 19.15
C GLN A 108 -1.15 -9.62 18.19
N LYS A 109 -1.07 -10.95 18.39
CA LYS A 109 -0.28 -11.84 17.53
C LYS A 109 -0.75 -11.81 16.07
N LEU A 110 -2.06 -11.83 15.84
CA LEU A 110 -2.63 -11.73 14.49
C LEU A 110 -2.34 -10.36 13.86
N SER A 111 -2.48 -9.27 14.63
CA SER A 111 -2.19 -7.93 14.13
C SER A 111 -0.71 -7.72 13.81
N GLU A 112 0.21 -8.32 14.57
CA GLU A 112 1.64 -8.28 14.29
C GLU A 112 1.94 -9.00 12.97
N LYS A 113 1.40 -10.21 12.80
CA LYS A 113 1.50 -10.97 11.55
C LYS A 113 1.00 -10.18 10.34
N SER A 114 -0.19 -9.57 10.42
CA SER A 114 -0.72 -8.77 9.30
C SER A 114 0.11 -7.51 9.00
N LYS A 115 0.80 -6.95 9.99
CA LYS A 115 1.74 -5.83 9.77
C LYS A 115 3.01 -6.29 9.07
N GLU A 116 3.54 -7.46 9.43
CA GLU A 116 4.68 -8.08 8.75
C GLU A 116 4.35 -8.39 7.28
N GLU A 117 3.20 -9.03 7.02
CA GLU A 117 2.73 -9.31 5.66
C GLU A 117 2.57 -8.04 4.83
N LYS A 118 1.98 -6.99 5.41
CA LYS A 118 1.88 -5.67 4.77
C LYS A 118 3.26 -5.13 4.40
N GLN A 119 4.20 -5.17 5.34
CA GLN A 119 5.55 -4.65 5.12
C GLN A 119 6.28 -5.45 4.02
N GLU A 120 6.11 -6.77 3.98
CA GLU A 120 6.66 -7.63 2.94
C GLU A 120 6.10 -7.26 1.55
N ILE A 121 4.79 -6.97 1.45
CA ILE A 121 4.15 -6.52 0.21
C ILE A 121 4.72 -5.17 -0.23
N GLU A 122 4.87 -4.20 0.69
CA GLU A 122 5.44 -2.89 0.37
C GLU A 122 6.90 -2.99 -0.11
N VAL A 123 7.70 -3.85 0.51
CA VAL A 123 9.08 -4.11 0.09
C VAL A 123 9.12 -4.74 -1.29
N LYS A 124 8.33 -5.80 -1.53
CA LYS A 124 8.23 -6.45 -2.86
C LYS A 124 7.85 -5.44 -3.94
N LYS A 125 6.91 -4.54 -3.66
CA LYS A 125 6.47 -3.49 -4.60
C LYS A 125 7.60 -2.51 -4.92
N ASP A 126 8.37 -2.08 -3.92
CA ASP A 126 9.54 -1.22 -4.11
C ASP A 126 10.63 -1.93 -4.93
N GLU A 127 10.92 -3.19 -4.63
CA GLU A 127 11.89 -4.02 -5.36
C GLU A 127 11.48 -4.23 -6.82
N MET A 128 10.21 -4.54 -7.10
CA MET A 128 9.69 -4.65 -8.45
C MET A 128 9.83 -3.33 -9.23
N THR A 129 9.57 -2.19 -8.58
CA THR A 129 9.70 -0.87 -9.22
C THR A 129 11.18 -0.53 -9.50
N LYS A 130 12.09 -0.88 -8.59
CA LYS A 130 13.54 -0.77 -8.79
C LYS A 130 14.01 -1.62 -9.97
N GLN A 131 13.56 -2.89 -10.04
CA GLN A 131 13.88 -3.80 -11.15
C GLN A 131 13.36 -3.27 -12.48
N LYS A 132 12.11 -2.77 -12.54
CA LYS A 132 11.49 -2.17 -13.73
C LYS A 132 12.35 -1.07 -14.35
N TYR A 133 13.04 -0.28 -13.53
CA TYR A 133 13.89 0.83 -13.98
C TYR A 133 15.40 0.54 -13.91
N TRP A 134 15.81 -0.70 -13.67
CA TRP A 134 17.21 -1.08 -13.50
C TRP A 134 17.95 -0.14 -12.52
N VAL A 135 17.29 0.12 -11.39
CA VAL A 135 17.82 0.86 -10.25
C VAL A 135 18.21 -0.18 -9.20
N THR A 136 19.44 -0.07 -8.70
CA THR A 136 19.98 -0.93 -7.65
C THR A 136 19.83 -0.25 -6.30
#